data_AF-A0A7Z9G9W0-F1
#
_entry.id   AF-A0A7Z9G9W0-F1
#
_cell.length_a   1.000
_cell.length_b   1.000
_cell.length_c   1.000
_cell.angle_alpha   90.00
_cell.angle_beta   90.00
_cell.angle_gamma   90.00
#
_symmetry.space_group_name_H-M   'P 1'
#
loop_
_entity.id
_entity.type
_entity.pdbx_description
1 polymer ?
#
loop_
_entity_poly.entity_id
_entity_poly.type
_entity_poly.pdbx_seq_one_letter_code
_entity_poly.pdbx_strand_id
1 'polypeptide(L)'
;MSRNTQPVDIAVYFAAAFLLLGIAGLFRVPEDVLPIPQFQMGSGLPDVPRLTPIWEKQRALLKQYPVDDEAKKAIRAFLVFGRIERQTAGHPKNPQYMKASQTLINAMNQYWFKRGEEAYRALGIRMADQFVRTVVTALAKASQQKKSILAWISDHPQHALVQSLHAHTGDFLEHAVSWGLINSKNELAGGNTALLRLFFNQRWFRFVTEIKDYTLLMSLEELKALWRWKIEGDRVLSMSDRAQISRNLKNIEPTYPTFEVLGALFAKRGYYREALMMYREALLDDPFDAVLQRNVSFLVMQLIQNR
;
A
#
# COMPACT_ATOMS: atom_id res chain seq x y z
N MET A 1 -1.63 40.78 -33.30
CA MET A 1 -0.84 39.64 -32.77
C MET A 1 -1.58 39.05 -31.58
N SER A 2 -2.50 38.12 -31.80
CA SER A 2 -3.17 37.39 -30.72
C SER A 2 -2.28 36.23 -30.28
N ARG A 3 -1.90 36.19 -29.00
CA ARG A 3 -1.17 35.06 -28.43
C ARG A 3 -2.15 33.93 -28.20
N ASN A 4 -2.05 32.93 -29.07
CA ASN A 4 -2.70 31.65 -28.96
C ASN A 4 -2.07 30.90 -27.77
N THR A 5 -2.68 30.99 -26.60
CA THR A 5 -2.28 30.22 -25.41
C THR A 5 -3.06 28.92 -25.44
N GLN A 6 -2.42 27.84 -25.87
CA GLN A 6 -3.00 26.51 -25.69
C GLN A 6 -3.07 26.21 -24.19
N PRO A 7 -4.20 25.67 -23.69
CA PRO A 7 -4.29 25.22 -22.31
C PRO A 7 -3.28 24.09 -22.11
N VAL A 8 -2.32 24.31 -21.22
CA VAL A 8 -1.39 23.27 -20.77
C VAL A 8 -2.23 22.21 -20.06
N ASP A 9 -2.23 21.00 -20.60
CA ASP A 9 -3.02 19.89 -20.07
C ASP A 9 -2.38 19.38 -18.77
N ILE A 10 -2.85 19.94 -17.65
CA ILE A 10 -2.37 19.65 -16.30
C ILE A 10 -2.47 18.14 -16.00
N ALA A 11 -3.40 17.41 -16.63
CA ALA A 11 -3.55 15.96 -16.46
C ALA A 11 -2.32 15.16 -16.92
N VAL A 12 -1.60 15.62 -17.96
CA VAL A 12 -0.41 14.94 -18.51
C VAL A 12 0.79 15.06 -17.57
N TYR A 13 0.93 16.20 -16.88
CA TYR A 13 2.01 16.39 -15.90
C TYR A 13 1.77 15.61 -14.59
N PHE A 14 0.51 15.41 -14.19
CA PHE A 14 0.19 14.57 -13.02
C PHE A 14 0.43 13.08 -13.27
N ALA A 15 0.15 12.58 -14.48
CA ALA A 15 0.52 11.23 -14.88
C ALA A 15 2.05 11.04 -14.91
N ALA A 16 2.80 12.05 -15.35
CA ALA A 16 4.27 12.04 -15.38
C ALA A 16 4.91 12.11 -13.97
N ALA A 17 4.33 12.87 -13.04
CA ALA A 17 4.82 12.98 -11.66
C ALA A 17 4.66 11.66 -10.87
N PHE A 18 3.59 10.90 -11.12
CA PHE A 18 3.42 9.55 -10.56
C PHE A 18 4.32 8.51 -11.26
N LEU A 19 4.61 8.70 -12.55
CA LEU A 19 5.58 7.89 -13.29
C LEU A 19 7.00 8.00 -12.70
N LEU A 20 7.41 9.19 -12.23
CA LEU A 20 8.73 9.39 -11.63
C LEU A 20 8.85 8.82 -10.20
N LEU A 21 7.75 8.82 -9.43
CA LEU A 21 7.72 8.18 -8.11
C LEU A 21 7.59 6.65 -8.18
N GLY A 22 7.07 6.11 -9.28
CA GLY A 22 7.06 4.66 -9.56
C GLY A 22 8.36 4.11 -10.17
N ILE A 23 9.19 4.96 -10.79
CA ILE A 23 10.42 4.54 -11.49
C ILE A 23 11.65 4.45 -10.57
N ALA A 24 11.65 5.10 -9.40
CA ALA A 24 12.77 5.01 -8.45
C ALA A 24 12.98 3.60 -7.84
N GLY A 25 12.07 2.64 -8.08
CA GLY A 25 12.20 1.23 -7.69
C GLY A 25 12.88 0.31 -8.69
N LEU A 26 13.43 0.81 -9.81
CA LEU A 26 14.02 -0.02 -10.88
C LEU A 26 15.54 -0.17 -10.86
N PHE A 27 16.24 0.32 -9.83
CA PHE A 27 17.66 0.03 -9.66
C PHE A 27 17.84 -1.27 -8.87
N ARG A 28 18.27 -2.32 -9.56
CA ARG A 28 18.73 -3.58 -8.97
C ARG A 28 19.85 -3.30 -7.96
N VAL A 29 19.53 -3.45 -6.68
CA VAL A 29 20.54 -3.62 -5.62
C VAL A 29 21.16 -5.01 -5.82
N PRO A 30 22.50 -5.16 -5.79
CA PRO A 30 23.15 -6.46 -5.88
C PRO A 30 22.66 -7.40 -4.77
N GLU A 31 22.36 -8.64 -5.14
CA GLU A 31 21.85 -9.71 -4.28
C GLU A 31 22.94 -10.28 -3.37
N ASP A 32 23.31 -9.54 -2.33
CA ASP A 32 23.60 -10.19 -1.06
C ASP A 32 22.29 -10.17 -0.27
N VAL A 33 21.38 -11.06 -0.66
CA VAL A 33 20.10 -11.24 0.04
C VAL A 33 20.44 -11.84 1.39
N LEU A 34 20.68 -10.97 2.36
CA LEU A 34 20.65 -11.33 3.77
C LEU A 34 19.41 -12.21 3.98
N PRO A 35 19.55 -13.38 4.61
CA PRO A 35 18.46 -14.33 4.75
C PRO A 35 17.28 -13.58 5.35
N ILE A 36 16.15 -13.56 4.63
CA ILE A 36 14.93 -12.88 5.06
C ILE A 36 14.63 -13.39 6.47
N PRO A 37 14.81 -12.56 7.52
CA PRO A 37 14.55 -13.02 8.88
C PRO A 37 13.13 -13.54 8.92
N GLN A 38 12.91 -14.71 9.53
CA GLN A 38 11.56 -15.20 9.77
C GLN A 38 10.90 -14.27 10.79
N PHE A 39 10.28 -13.20 10.30
CA PHE A 39 9.60 -12.23 11.14
C PHE A 39 8.36 -12.88 11.72
N GLN A 40 8.36 -13.07 13.04
CA GLN A 40 7.13 -12.94 13.78
C GLN A 40 6.83 -11.44 13.83
N MET A 41 5.74 -11.02 13.19
CA MET A 41 5.24 -9.64 13.28
C MET A 41 4.76 -9.37 14.72
N GLY A 42 5.72 -9.19 15.63
CA GLY A 42 5.47 -8.96 17.05
C GLY A 42 4.89 -7.56 17.27
N SER A 43 3.73 -7.52 17.94
CA SER A 43 3.07 -6.44 18.71
C SER A 43 2.99 -5.00 18.17
N GLY A 44 3.66 -4.65 17.08
CA GLY A 44 3.71 -3.29 16.50
C GLY A 44 2.91 -3.14 15.21
N LEU A 45 2.30 -4.21 14.69
CA LEU A 45 1.29 -4.05 13.65
C LEU A 45 0.18 -3.12 14.17
N PRO A 46 -0.39 -2.25 13.32
CA PRO A 46 -1.51 -1.43 13.75
C PRO A 46 -2.56 -2.33 14.36
N ASP A 47 -3.09 -1.92 15.52
CA ASP A 47 -3.98 -2.71 16.37
C ASP A 47 -5.14 -3.25 15.54
N VAL A 48 -4.95 -4.43 14.96
CA VAL A 48 -5.84 -4.99 13.97
C VAL A 48 -7.26 -5.18 14.53
N PRO A 49 -7.42 -5.54 15.82
CA PRO A 49 -8.68 -5.44 16.53
C PRO A 49 -9.40 -4.09 16.38
N ARG A 50 -8.70 -2.95 16.31
CA ARG A 50 -9.33 -1.62 16.11
C ARG A 50 -9.89 -1.41 14.70
N LEU A 51 -9.33 -2.07 13.70
CA LEU A 51 -9.80 -1.95 12.31
C LEU A 51 -11.12 -2.69 12.08
N THR A 52 -11.39 -3.76 12.83
CA THR A 52 -12.58 -4.61 12.61
C THR A 52 -13.89 -3.84 12.82
N PRO A 53 -14.11 -3.11 13.95
CA PRO A 53 -15.35 -2.33 14.15
C PRO A 53 -15.56 -1.24 13.10
N ILE A 54 -14.47 -0.62 12.62
CA ILE A 54 -14.54 0.39 11.55
C ILE A 54 -15.09 -0.24 10.28
N TRP A 55 -14.65 -1.46 9.97
CA TRP A 55 -15.12 -2.18 8.79
C TRP A 55 -16.57 -2.60 8.87
N GLU A 56 -17.02 -3.02 10.04
CA GLU A 56 -18.43 -3.34 10.27
C GLU A 56 -19.30 -2.10 10.09
N LYS A 57 -18.86 -0.95 10.62
CA LYS A 57 -19.52 0.34 10.41
C LYS A 57 -19.52 0.74 8.92
N GLN A 58 -18.39 0.61 8.24
CA GLN A 58 -18.26 0.90 6.81
C GLN A 58 -19.18 0.00 5.96
N ARG A 59 -19.35 -1.28 6.31
CA ARG A 59 -20.27 -2.19 5.62
C ARG A 59 -21.73 -1.74 5.69
N ALA A 60 -22.12 -0.95 6.71
CA ALA A 60 -23.46 -0.38 6.74
C ALA A 60 -23.73 0.55 5.54
N LEU A 61 -22.70 1.21 4.99
CA LEU A 61 -22.81 2.02 3.77
C LEU A 61 -23.24 1.19 2.56
N LEU A 62 -22.88 -0.10 2.49
CA LEU A 62 -23.25 -0.96 1.37
C LEU A 62 -24.76 -1.14 1.22
N LYS A 63 -25.51 -1.00 2.33
CA LYS A 63 -26.98 -1.03 2.33
C LYS A 63 -27.58 0.26 1.77
N GLN A 64 -26.93 1.39 2.00
CA GLN A 64 -27.36 2.71 1.55
C GLN A 64 -27.03 2.93 0.06
N TYR A 65 -25.94 2.31 -0.42
CA TYR A 65 -25.47 2.43 -1.79
C TYR A 65 -25.47 1.06 -2.51
N PRO A 66 -26.63 0.61 -3.01
CA PRO A 66 -26.71 -0.61 -3.82
C PRO A 66 -25.95 -0.45 -5.16
N VAL A 67 -25.58 -1.58 -5.77
CA VAL A 67 -24.90 -1.56 -7.08
C VAL A 67 -25.90 -1.29 -8.20
N ASP A 68 -25.94 -0.03 -8.60
CA ASP A 68 -26.63 0.43 -9.79
C ASP A 68 -25.78 0.21 -11.05
N ASP A 69 -26.26 0.70 -12.19
CA ASP A 69 -25.58 0.53 -13.47
C ASP A 69 -24.29 1.33 -13.61
N GLU A 70 -24.16 2.48 -12.93
CA GLU A 70 -22.92 3.26 -12.92
C GLU A 70 -21.84 2.56 -12.09
N ALA A 71 -22.22 2.00 -10.93
CA ALA A 71 -21.34 1.14 -10.14
C ALA A 71 -20.89 -0.08 -10.94
N LYS A 72 -21.79 -0.76 -11.67
CA LYS A 72 -21.43 -1.90 -12.53
C LYS A 72 -20.41 -1.51 -13.62
N LYS A 73 -20.54 -0.32 -14.22
CA LYS A 73 -19.56 0.19 -15.20
C LYS A 73 -18.18 0.39 -14.57
N ALA A 74 -18.13 1.06 -13.42
CA ALA A 74 -16.89 1.28 -12.68
C ALA A 74 -16.22 -0.04 -12.25
N ILE A 75 -16.99 -0.99 -11.70
CA ILE A 75 -16.51 -2.33 -11.34
C ILE A 75 -15.94 -3.05 -12.57
N ARG A 76 -16.68 -3.04 -13.70
CA ARG A 76 -16.22 -3.70 -14.93
C ARG A 76 -14.93 -3.10 -15.45
N ALA A 77 -14.82 -1.77 -15.47
CA ALA A 77 -13.61 -1.07 -15.89
C ALA A 77 -12.41 -1.45 -15.00
N PHE A 78 -12.62 -1.53 -13.67
CA PHE A 78 -11.60 -1.97 -12.73
C PHE A 78 -11.14 -3.40 -12.99
N LEU A 79 -12.08 -4.34 -13.18
CA LEU A 79 -11.76 -5.74 -13.44
C LEU A 79 -11.03 -5.96 -14.77
N VAL A 80 -11.37 -5.16 -15.81
CA VAL A 80 -10.64 -5.15 -17.08
C VAL A 80 -9.23 -4.60 -16.87
N PHE A 81 -9.11 -3.47 -16.16
CA PHE A 81 -7.83 -2.86 -15.85
C PHE A 81 -6.90 -3.83 -15.10
N GLY A 82 -7.38 -4.50 -14.04
CA GLY A 82 -6.56 -5.47 -13.29
C GLY A 82 -5.99 -6.58 -14.19
N ARG A 83 -6.81 -7.14 -15.10
CA ARG A 83 -6.32 -8.14 -16.06
C ARG A 83 -5.23 -7.57 -16.99
N ILE A 84 -5.46 -6.39 -17.56
CA ILE A 84 -4.50 -5.76 -18.48
C ILE A 84 -3.21 -5.40 -17.74
N GLU A 85 -3.30 -4.79 -16.55
CA GLU A 85 -2.15 -4.48 -15.70
C GLU A 85 -1.30 -5.72 -15.46
N ARG A 86 -1.93 -6.87 -15.15
CA ARG A 86 -1.18 -8.11 -14.95
C ARG A 86 -0.50 -8.62 -16.23
N GLN A 87 -1.19 -8.53 -17.38
CA GLN A 87 -0.67 -8.97 -18.68
C GLN A 87 0.50 -8.10 -19.16
N THR A 88 0.45 -6.81 -18.87
CA THR A 88 1.47 -5.83 -19.28
C THR A 88 2.51 -5.54 -18.21
N ALA A 89 2.47 -6.25 -17.07
CA ALA A 89 3.26 -5.98 -15.87
C ALA A 89 3.22 -4.50 -15.44
N GLY A 90 2.07 -3.84 -15.58
CA GLY A 90 1.88 -2.43 -15.25
C GLY A 90 2.71 -1.45 -16.08
N HIS A 91 3.28 -1.87 -17.22
CA HIS A 91 4.23 -1.04 -17.96
C HIS A 91 3.54 0.23 -18.54
N PRO A 92 3.91 1.44 -18.08
CA PRO A 92 3.15 2.65 -18.37
C PRO A 92 3.21 3.08 -19.84
N LYS A 93 4.22 2.62 -20.59
CA LYS A 93 4.32 2.89 -22.04
C LYS A 93 3.56 1.86 -22.91
N ASN A 94 2.97 0.82 -22.30
CA ASN A 94 2.19 -0.16 -23.06
C ASN A 94 0.83 0.45 -23.47
N PRO A 95 0.49 0.50 -24.77
CA PRO A 95 -0.75 1.11 -25.23
C PRO A 95 -2.03 0.50 -24.63
N GLN A 96 -2.05 -0.82 -24.39
CA GLN A 96 -3.19 -1.49 -23.78
C GLN A 96 -3.37 -1.06 -22.32
N TYR A 97 -2.27 -0.96 -21.58
CA TYR A 97 -2.27 -0.48 -20.20
C TYR A 97 -2.78 0.96 -20.11
N MET A 98 -2.25 1.87 -20.93
CA MET A 98 -2.71 3.27 -20.94
C MET A 98 -4.20 3.38 -21.26
N LYS A 99 -4.69 2.65 -22.27
CA LYS A 99 -6.10 2.63 -22.65
C LYS A 99 -7.00 2.11 -21.52
N ALA A 100 -6.60 1.02 -20.88
CA ALA A 100 -7.35 0.43 -19.77
C ALA A 100 -7.36 1.37 -18.54
N SER A 101 -6.21 1.98 -18.23
CA SER A 101 -6.07 2.98 -17.15
C SER A 101 -6.98 4.18 -17.39
N GLN A 102 -6.96 4.78 -18.59
CA GLN A 102 -7.83 5.90 -18.94
C GLN A 102 -9.31 5.51 -18.85
N THR A 103 -9.67 4.30 -19.31
CA THR A 103 -11.05 3.79 -19.21
C THR A 103 -11.49 3.67 -17.75
N LEU A 104 -10.61 3.16 -16.88
CA LEU A 104 -10.85 3.06 -15.45
C LEU A 104 -11.04 4.43 -14.81
N ILE A 105 -10.10 5.37 -15.03
CA ILE A 105 -10.15 6.73 -14.50
C ILE A 105 -11.46 7.43 -14.91
N ASN A 106 -11.83 7.36 -16.19
CA ASN A 106 -13.07 7.95 -16.68
C ASN A 106 -14.30 7.36 -15.98
N ALA A 107 -14.35 6.03 -15.81
CA ALA A 107 -15.47 5.37 -15.15
C ALA A 107 -15.55 5.73 -13.65
N MET A 108 -14.40 5.84 -12.97
CA MET A 108 -14.34 6.22 -11.54
C MET A 108 -14.73 7.67 -11.33
N ASN A 109 -14.20 8.60 -12.14
CA ASN A 109 -14.57 10.01 -12.08
C ASN A 109 -16.06 10.19 -12.39
N GLN A 110 -16.59 9.53 -13.42
CA GLN A 110 -18.02 9.59 -13.74
C GLN A 110 -18.88 9.09 -12.57
N TYR A 111 -18.52 7.98 -11.95
CA TYR A 111 -19.24 7.45 -10.80
C TYR A 111 -19.18 8.41 -9.60
N TRP A 112 -17.99 8.93 -9.29
CA TRP A 112 -17.76 9.92 -8.24
C TRP A 112 -18.63 11.17 -8.44
N PHE A 113 -18.58 11.80 -9.62
CA PHE A 113 -19.36 13.01 -9.91
C PHE A 113 -20.87 12.79 -9.83
N LYS A 114 -21.36 11.61 -10.24
CA LYS A 114 -22.79 11.31 -10.23
C LYS A 114 -23.34 10.90 -8.87
N ARG A 115 -22.55 10.19 -8.06
CA ARG A 115 -23.02 9.55 -6.82
C ARG A 115 -22.43 10.16 -5.56
N GLY A 116 -21.41 11.00 -5.69
CA GLY A 116 -20.73 11.64 -4.59
C GLY A 116 -19.75 10.72 -3.88
N GLU A 117 -19.12 11.29 -2.86
CA GLU A 117 -18.02 10.69 -2.12
C GLU A 117 -18.41 9.40 -1.38
N GLU A 118 -19.50 9.43 -0.61
CA GLU A 118 -19.90 8.30 0.21
C GLU A 118 -20.25 7.06 -0.64
N ALA A 119 -20.87 7.27 -1.79
CA ALA A 119 -21.14 6.20 -2.74
C ALA A 119 -19.86 5.60 -3.33
N TYR A 120 -18.84 6.42 -3.58
CA TYR A 120 -17.53 5.96 -4.04
C TYR A 120 -16.76 5.20 -2.96
N ARG A 121 -16.80 5.67 -1.70
CA ARG A 121 -16.29 4.93 -0.56
C ARG A 121 -16.98 3.57 -0.42
N ALA A 122 -18.32 3.53 -0.52
CA ALA A 122 -19.10 2.29 -0.50
C ALA A 122 -18.71 1.33 -1.63
N LEU A 123 -18.45 1.85 -2.84
CA LEU A 123 -17.96 1.04 -3.96
C LEU A 123 -16.57 0.45 -3.67
N GLY A 124 -15.67 1.25 -3.09
CA GLY A 124 -14.35 0.78 -2.65
C GLY A 124 -14.43 -0.34 -1.61
N ILE A 125 -15.26 -0.17 -0.57
CA ILE A 125 -15.51 -1.20 0.46
C ILE A 125 -15.99 -2.51 -0.17
N ARG A 126 -16.93 -2.43 -1.13
CA ARG A 126 -17.45 -3.60 -1.85
C ARG A 126 -16.36 -4.33 -2.62
N MET A 127 -15.52 -3.58 -3.32
CA MET A 127 -14.42 -4.12 -4.10
C MET A 127 -13.35 -4.74 -3.20
N ALA A 128 -13.06 -4.13 -2.06
CA ALA A 128 -12.15 -4.67 -1.06
C ALA A 128 -12.67 -5.98 -0.46
N ASP A 129 -13.98 -6.09 -0.21
CA ASP A 129 -14.62 -7.33 0.24
C ASP A 129 -14.55 -8.45 -0.82
N GLN A 130 -14.76 -8.14 -2.11
CA GLN A 130 -14.61 -9.10 -3.21
C GLN A 130 -13.16 -9.55 -3.39
N PHE A 131 -12.23 -8.60 -3.34
CA PHE A 131 -10.81 -8.85 -3.38
C PHE A 131 -10.36 -9.79 -2.26
N VAL A 132 -10.67 -9.45 -1.00
CA VAL A 132 -10.28 -10.25 0.17
C VAL A 132 -10.84 -11.67 0.09
N ARG A 133 -12.12 -11.83 -0.30
CA ARG A 133 -12.71 -13.17 -0.48
C ARG A 133 -11.97 -13.99 -1.53
N THR A 134 -11.64 -13.36 -2.66
CA THR A 134 -10.89 -14.02 -3.75
C THR A 134 -9.49 -14.44 -3.29
N VAL A 135 -8.75 -13.56 -2.60
CA VAL A 135 -7.41 -13.87 -2.09
C VAL A 135 -7.45 -14.97 -1.03
N VAL A 136 -8.33 -14.89 -0.03
CA VAL A 136 -8.44 -15.92 1.03
C VAL A 136 -8.76 -17.28 0.44
N THR A 137 -9.65 -17.34 -0.57
CA THR A 137 -9.96 -18.58 -1.28
C THR A 137 -8.72 -19.13 -2.00
N ALA A 138 -7.94 -18.27 -2.65
CA ALA A 138 -6.71 -18.66 -3.34
C ALA A 138 -5.63 -19.13 -2.35
N LEU A 139 -5.46 -18.45 -1.21
CA LEU A 139 -4.54 -18.85 -0.15
C LEU A 139 -4.89 -20.22 0.42
N ALA A 140 -6.18 -20.49 0.65
CA ALA A 140 -6.64 -21.80 1.11
C ALA A 140 -6.31 -22.90 0.10
N LYS A 141 -6.55 -22.65 -1.19
CA LYS A 141 -6.22 -23.59 -2.28
C LYS A 141 -4.72 -23.84 -2.41
N ALA A 142 -3.90 -22.80 -2.36
CA ALA A 142 -2.45 -22.91 -2.40
C ALA A 142 -1.91 -23.70 -1.19
N SER A 143 -2.44 -23.43 0.00
CA SER A 143 -2.06 -24.11 1.25
C SER A 143 -2.43 -25.60 1.26
N GLN A 144 -3.61 -25.96 0.73
CA GLN A 144 -4.00 -27.36 0.53
C GLN A 144 -3.01 -28.13 -0.34
N GLN A 145 -2.36 -27.46 -1.29
CA GLN A 145 -1.36 -28.04 -2.17
C GLN A 145 0.08 -27.86 -1.66
N LYS A 146 0.27 -27.34 -0.44
CA LYS A 146 1.60 -27.04 0.15
C LYS A 146 2.46 -26.13 -0.75
N LYS A 147 1.83 -25.18 -1.46
CA LYS A 147 2.51 -24.21 -2.32
C LYS A 147 2.31 -22.80 -1.78
N SER A 148 3.28 -21.91 -2.03
CA SER A 148 3.02 -20.47 -1.88
C SER A 148 1.97 -20.04 -2.89
N ILE A 149 1.24 -18.96 -2.60
CA ILE A 149 0.19 -18.46 -3.48
C ILE A 149 0.73 -18.11 -4.88
N LEU A 150 1.94 -17.54 -4.96
CA LEU A 150 2.57 -17.20 -6.24
C LEU A 150 2.94 -18.44 -7.05
N ALA A 151 3.48 -19.49 -6.40
CA ALA A 151 3.76 -20.76 -7.06
C ALA A 151 2.46 -21.41 -7.56
N TRP A 152 1.41 -21.42 -6.72
CA TRP A 152 0.11 -21.97 -7.11
C TRP A 152 -0.52 -21.24 -8.30
N ILE A 153 -0.45 -19.91 -8.35
CA ILE A 153 -0.91 -19.11 -9.49
C ILE A 153 -0.16 -19.46 -10.77
N SER A 154 1.18 -19.55 -10.68
CA SER A 154 2.04 -19.89 -11.81
C SER A 154 1.72 -21.26 -12.40
N ASP A 155 1.38 -22.23 -11.55
CA ASP A 155 1.04 -23.59 -11.97
C ASP A 155 -0.38 -23.71 -12.57
N HIS A 156 -1.26 -22.74 -12.29
CA HIS A 156 -2.67 -22.79 -12.67
C HIS A 156 -3.16 -21.53 -13.41
N PRO A 157 -2.47 -21.06 -14.46
CA PRO A 157 -2.75 -19.77 -15.07
C PRO A 157 -4.17 -19.68 -15.65
N GLN A 158 -4.75 -20.80 -16.08
CA GLN A 158 -6.10 -20.86 -16.66
C GLN A 158 -7.21 -21.15 -15.64
N HIS A 159 -6.87 -21.38 -14.38
CA HIS A 159 -7.88 -21.68 -13.36
C HIS A 159 -8.77 -20.45 -13.11
N ALA A 160 -10.09 -20.65 -13.05
CA ALA A 160 -11.07 -19.55 -12.94
C ALA A 160 -10.79 -18.63 -11.73
N LEU A 161 -10.35 -19.20 -10.59
CA LEU A 161 -9.94 -18.41 -9.42
C LEU A 161 -8.70 -17.54 -9.70
N VAL A 162 -7.72 -18.01 -10.48
CA VAL A 162 -6.54 -17.22 -10.84
C VAL A 162 -6.92 -16.07 -11.78
N GLN A 163 -7.81 -16.34 -12.75
CA GLN A 163 -8.36 -15.29 -13.62
C GLN A 163 -9.15 -14.23 -12.84
N SER A 164 -9.97 -14.66 -11.87
CA SER A 164 -10.68 -13.77 -10.96
C SER A 164 -9.71 -12.96 -10.11
N LEU A 165 -8.67 -13.61 -9.56
CA LEU A 165 -7.63 -12.97 -8.77
C LEU A 165 -6.96 -11.86 -9.58
N HIS A 166 -6.41 -12.17 -10.77
CA HIS A 166 -5.81 -11.15 -11.65
C HIS A 166 -6.76 -10.00 -11.98
N ALA A 167 -8.05 -10.27 -12.18
CA ALA A 167 -9.03 -9.22 -12.41
C ALA A 167 -9.21 -8.29 -11.20
N HIS A 168 -9.19 -8.83 -9.98
CA HIS A 168 -9.37 -8.02 -8.76
C HIS A 168 -8.07 -7.38 -8.26
N THR A 169 -6.93 -8.02 -8.48
CA THR A 169 -5.64 -7.59 -7.92
C THR A 169 -4.80 -6.82 -8.92
N GLY A 170 -4.90 -7.16 -10.21
CA GLY A 170 -3.83 -6.93 -11.16
C GLY A 170 -2.50 -7.39 -10.58
N ASP A 171 -1.53 -6.48 -10.45
CA ASP A 171 -0.21 -6.74 -9.85
C ASP A 171 -0.15 -6.60 -8.32
N PHE A 172 -1.27 -6.21 -7.68
CA PHE A 172 -1.29 -5.93 -6.23
C PHE A 172 -0.91 -7.15 -5.39
N LEU A 173 -1.22 -8.37 -5.85
CA LEU A 173 -0.96 -9.55 -5.05
C LEU A 173 0.54 -9.80 -4.89
N GLU A 174 1.29 -9.66 -5.98
CA GLU A 174 2.74 -9.76 -5.98
C GLU A 174 3.35 -8.72 -5.04
N HIS A 175 2.83 -7.48 -5.07
CA HIS A 175 3.20 -6.43 -4.11
C HIS A 175 2.83 -6.80 -2.68
N ALA A 176 1.64 -7.33 -2.44
CA ALA A 176 1.21 -7.74 -1.09
C ALA A 176 2.13 -8.84 -0.51
N VAL A 177 2.62 -9.76 -1.34
CA VAL A 177 3.62 -10.76 -0.94
C VAL A 177 4.99 -10.10 -0.69
N SER A 178 5.46 -9.23 -1.58
CA SER A 178 6.76 -8.56 -1.42
C SER A 178 6.82 -7.64 -0.20
N TRP A 179 5.69 -7.01 0.12
CA TRP A 179 5.47 -6.19 1.30
C TRP A 179 5.29 -7.00 2.59
N GLY A 180 5.19 -8.34 2.50
CA GLY A 180 4.98 -9.19 3.66
C GLY A 180 3.57 -9.14 4.26
N LEU A 181 2.59 -8.60 3.52
CA LEU A 181 1.17 -8.72 3.89
C LEU A 181 0.68 -10.18 3.80
N ILE A 182 1.35 -10.98 2.98
CA ILE A 182 1.16 -12.41 2.82
C ILE A 182 2.54 -13.07 2.86
N ASN A 183 2.78 -13.97 3.81
CA ASN A 183 4.08 -14.64 3.92
C ASN A 183 4.19 -15.88 3.01
N SER A 184 5.36 -16.53 3.01
CA SER A 184 5.63 -17.73 2.20
C SER A 184 4.77 -18.95 2.56
N LYS A 185 4.14 -18.95 3.75
CA LYS A 185 3.21 -19.98 4.23
C LYS A 185 1.75 -19.62 3.94
N ASN A 186 1.49 -18.57 3.14
CA ASN A 186 0.15 -18.05 2.84
C ASN A 186 -0.59 -17.49 4.06
N GLU A 187 0.12 -17.13 5.12
CA GLU A 187 -0.46 -16.51 6.31
C GLU A 187 -0.52 -14.99 6.11
N LEU A 188 -1.60 -14.38 6.60
CA LEU A 188 -1.83 -12.94 6.49
C LEU A 188 -1.11 -12.18 7.60
N ALA A 189 -0.60 -10.99 7.28
CA ALA A 189 -0.05 -10.08 8.27
C ALA A 189 -1.08 -9.72 9.35
N GLY A 190 -0.69 -9.84 10.62
CA GLY A 190 -1.58 -9.63 11.77
C GLY A 190 -2.62 -10.73 11.96
N GLY A 191 -2.50 -11.85 11.24
CA GLY A 191 -3.38 -13.01 11.38
C GLY A 191 -4.78 -12.84 10.80
N ASN A 192 -5.07 -11.75 10.09
CA ASN A 192 -6.39 -11.53 9.48
C ASN A 192 -6.33 -10.63 8.24
N THR A 193 -7.50 -10.32 7.67
CA THR A 193 -7.63 -9.63 6.37
C THR A 193 -7.62 -8.11 6.44
N ALA A 194 -7.59 -7.49 7.63
CA ALA A 194 -7.81 -6.05 7.77
C ALA A 194 -6.69 -5.22 7.12
N LEU A 195 -5.43 -5.60 7.31
CA LEU A 195 -4.29 -4.95 6.65
C LEU A 195 -4.37 -5.12 5.13
N LEU A 196 -4.60 -6.34 4.65
CA LEU A 196 -4.73 -6.61 3.22
C LEU A 196 -5.83 -5.74 2.59
N ARG A 197 -6.95 -5.56 3.31
CA ARG A 197 -8.07 -4.73 2.88
C ARG A 197 -7.74 -3.23 2.91
N LEU A 198 -7.01 -2.77 3.93
CA LEU A 198 -6.56 -1.39 4.07
C LEU A 198 -5.67 -0.97 2.88
N PHE A 199 -4.71 -1.81 2.50
CA PHE A 199 -3.84 -1.53 1.35
C PHE A 199 -4.60 -1.59 0.03
N PHE A 200 -5.60 -2.47 -0.08
CA PHE A 200 -6.49 -2.45 -1.24
C PHE A 200 -7.31 -1.16 -1.33
N ASN A 201 -7.89 -0.69 -0.22
CA ASN A 201 -8.60 0.59 -0.18
C ASN A 201 -7.69 1.76 -0.60
N GLN A 202 -6.45 1.77 -0.11
CA GLN A 202 -5.45 2.76 -0.52
C GLN A 202 -5.22 2.73 -2.04
N ARG A 203 -5.10 1.53 -2.63
CA ARG A 203 -4.98 1.38 -4.09
C ARG A 203 -6.25 1.89 -4.80
N TRP A 204 -7.43 1.52 -4.32
CA TRP A 204 -8.71 1.91 -4.88
C TRP A 204 -8.86 3.44 -4.95
N PHE A 205 -8.62 4.13 -3.84
CA PHE A 205 -8.83 5.57 -3.72
C PHE A 205 -7.89 6.41 -4.59
N ARG A 206 -6.81 5.83 -5.14
CA ARG A 206 -5.91 6.53 -6.08
C ARG A 206 -6.47 6.69 -7.48
N PHE A 207 -7.55 5.99 -7.85
CA PHE A 207 -8.09 6.03 -9.21
C PHE A 207 -9.01 7.22 -9.50
N VAL A 208 -9.40 8.00 -8.48
CA VAL A 208 -10.09 9.28 -8.68
C VAL A 208 -9.05 10.39 -8.73
N THR A 209 -8.85 10.95 -9.92
CA THR A 209 -7.79 11.95 -10.18
C THR A 209 -8.06 13.30 -9.53
N GLU A 210 -9.32 13.60 -9.22
CA GLU A 210 -9.72 14.84 -8.53
C GLU A 210 -9.31 14.86 -7.06
N ILE A 211 -9.04 13.70 -6.47
CA ILE A 211 -8.64 13.58 -5.07
C ILE A 211 -7.11 13.60 -5.02
N LYS A 212 -6.56 14.80 -4.82
CA LYS A 212 -5.11 14.99 -4.65
C LYS A 212 -4.58 14.25 -3.43
N ASP A 213 -5.42 14.05 -2.42
CA ASP A 213 -5.08 13.34 -1.19
C ASP A 213 -6.13 12.27 -0.87
N TYR A 214 -5.85 11.04 -1.29
CA TYR A 214 -6.72 9.88 -1.05
C TYR A 214 -6.91 9.56 0.44
N THR A 215 -6.07 10.12 1.33
CA THR A 215 -6.22 9.93 2.77
C THR A 215 -7.52 10.54 3.29
N LEU A 216 -8.08 11.53 2.58
CA LEU A 216 -9.39 12.09 2.87
C LEU A 216 -10.49 11.02 2.82
N LEU A 217 -10.33 9.99 2.00
CA LEU A 217 -11.30 8.89 1.87
C LEU A 217 -11.15 7.79 2.93
N MET A 218 -10.14 7.89 3.78
CA MET A 218 -9.87 6.93 4.86
C MET A 218 -10.41 7.50 6.18
N SER A 219 -10.89 6.62 7.05
CA SER A 219 -11.12 6.98 8.45
C SER A 219 -9.78 7.30 9.14
N LEU A 220 -9.83 8.07 10.23
CA LEU A 220 -8.64 8.43 11.00
C LEU A 220 -7.84 7.19 11.44
N GLU A 221 -8.52 6.13 11.85
CA GLU A 221 -7.89 4.89 12.31
C GLU A 221 -7.31 4.06 11.16
N GLU A 222 -7.94 4.04 9.98
CA GLU A 222 -7.34 3.49 8.76
C GLU A 222 -6.05 4.23 8.39
N LEU A 223 -6.08 5.57 8.47
CA LEU A 223 -4.94 6.40 8.16
C LEU A 223 -3.77 6.15 9.14
N LYS A 224 -4.06 6.12 10.44
CA LYS A 224 -3.09 5.75 11.48
C LYS A 224 -2.51 4.37 11.19
N ALA A 225 -3.35 3.38 10.87
CA ALA A 225 -2.90 2.03 10.59
C ALA A 225 -1.98 1.95 9.38
N LEU A 226 -2.35 2.65 8.30
CA LEU A 226 -1.58 2.71 7.06
C LEU A 226 -0.22 3.37 7.31
N TRP A 227 -0.20 4.49 8.03
CA TRP A 227 1.03 5.23 8.34
C TRP A 227 1.96 4.44 9.25
N ARG A 228 1.44 3.79 10.30
CA ARG A 228 2.22 2.87 11.15
C ARG A 228 2.86 1.76 10.32
N TRP A 229 2.09 1.11 9.44
CA TRP A 229 2.64 0.07 8.59
C TRP A 229 3.72 0.61 7.64
N LYS A 230 3.51 1.79 7.05
CA LYS A 230 4.53 2.44 6.22
C LYS A 230 5.81 2.73 7.00
N ILE A 231 5.68 3.18 8.25
CA ILE A 231 6.82 3.47 9.11
C ILE A 231 7.50 2.20 9.60
N GLU A 232 6.79 1.12 9.86
CA GLU A 232 7.38 -0.04 10.58
C GLU A 232 7.62 -1.27 9.69
N GLY A 233 6.91 -1.38 8.57
CA GLY A 233 6.86 -2.57 7.73
C GLY A 233 7.27 -2.36 6.27
N ASP A 234 7.06 -1.16 5.70
CA ASP A 234 7.45 -0.87 4.32
C ASP A 234 8.98 -0.78 4.22
N ARG A 235 9.60 -1.64 3.42
CA ARG A 235 11.06 -1.70 3.24
C ARG A 235 11.56 -0.82 2.11
N VAL A 236 10.66 -0.43 1.20
CA VAL A 236 11.00 0.35 0.01
C VAL A 236 10.82 1.84 0.29
N LEU A 237 10.07 2.19 1.34
CA LEU A 237 9.85 3.57 1.75
C LEU A 237 11.17 4.28 2.11
N SER A 238 11.43 5.40 1.44
CA SER A 238 12.58 6.25 1.70
C SER A 238 12.56 6.75 3.16
N MET A 239 13.73 7.03 3.71
CA MET A 239 13.81 7.49 5.09
C MET A 239 13.25 8.89 5.30
N SER A 240 13.36 9.77 4.30
CA SER A 240 12.73 11.09 4.32
C SER A 240 11.20 10.97 4.41
N ASP A 241 10.62 10.08 3.60
CA ASP A 241 9.17 9.82 3.66
C ASP A 241 8.77 9.20 5.00
N ARG A 242 9.59 8.28 5.54
CA ARG A 242 9.36 7.67 6.85
C ARG A 242 9.34 8.71 7.97
N ALA A 243 10.29 9.64 7.98
CA ALA A 243 10.34 10.72 8.95
C ALA A 243 9.10 11.63 8.82
N GLN A 244 8.75 12.04 7.59
CA GLN A 244 7.58 12.88 7.36
C GLN A 244 6.28 12.21 7.81
N ILE A 245 6.08 10.93 7.47
CA ILE A 245 4.90 10.16 7.90
C ILE A 245 4.88 10.01 9.42
N SER A 246 6.03 9.82 10.07
CA SER A 246 6.12 9.74 11.54
C SER A 246 5.71 11.05 12.22
N ARG A 247 6.13 12.21 11.68
CA ARG A 247 5.68 13.53 12.18
C ARG A 247 4.17 13.71 11.99
N ASN A 248 3.66 13.39 10.81
CA ASN A 248 2.22 13.47 10.53
C ASN A 248 1.41 12.56 11.48
N LEU A 249 1.91 11.34 11.72
CA LEU A 249 1.27 10.39 12.63
C LEU A 249 1.30 10.90 14.08
N LYS A 250 2.41 11.47 14.55
CA LYS A 250 2.52 12.08 15.88
C LYS A 250 1.49 13.20 16.09
N ASN A 251 1.19 13.98 15.05
CA ASN A 251 0.20 15.06 15.12
C ASN A 251 -1.23 14.53 15.34
N ILE A 252 -1.59 13.40 14.72
CA ILE A 252 -2.94 12.80 14.83
C ILE A 252 -3.03 11.72 15.93
N GLU A 253 -1.87 11.26 16.40
CA GLU A 253 -1.70 10.28 17.46
C GLU A 253 -0.53 10.71 18.36
N PRO A 254 -0.77 11.61 19.33
CA PRO A 254 0.29 12.10 20.22
C PRO A 254 0.99 11.00 21.02
N THR A 255 0.35 9.84 21.21
CA THR A 255 0.92 8.65 21.86
C THR A 255 1.82 7.82 20.95
N TYR A 256 1.93 8.13 19.66
CA TYR A 256 2.83 7.42 18.76
C TYR A 256 4.30 7.58 19.22
N PRO A 257 5.14 6.54 19.11
CA PRO A 257 6.53 6.59 19.58
C PRO A 257 7.31 7.78 19.06
N THR A 258 8.19 8.32 19.90
CA THR A 258 9.15 9.36 19.48
C THR A 258 10.17 8.77 18.52
N PHE A 259 10.89 9.64 17.81
CA PHE A 259 11.99 9.23 16.94
C PHE A 259 13.06 8.42 17.69
N GLU A 260 13.35 8.76 18.95
CA GLU A 260 14.24 7.95 19.81
C GLU A 260 13.73 6.51 19.95
N VAL A 261 12.46 6.32 20.30
CA VAL A 261 11.88 4.99 20.51
C VAL A 261 11.84 4.21 19.19
N LEU A 262 11.52 4.86 18.07
CA LEU A 262 11.58 4.23 16.74
C LEU A 262 13.02 3.80 16.39
N GLY A 263 14.01 4.63 16.71
CA GLY A 263 15.42 4.30 16.56
C GLY A 263 15.81 3.06 17.34
N ALA A 264 15.40 2.97 18.60
CA ALA A 264 15.64 1.81 19.44
C ALA A 264 14.94 0.55 18.92
N LEU A 265 13.69 0.67 18.45
CA LEU A 265 12.93 -0.44 17.86
C LEU A 265 13.59 -0.97 16.59
N PHE A 266 14.04 -0.10 15.69
CA PHE A 266 14.76 -0.50 14.48
C PHE A 266 16.11 -1.13 14.81
N ALA A 267 16.87 -0.57 15.75
CA ALA A 267 18.15 -1.13 16.16
C ALA A 267 17.98 -2.55 16.72
N LYS A 268 16.98 -2.77 17.57
CA LYS A 268 16.65 -4.09 18.12
C LYS A 268 16.25 -5.11 17.05
N ARG A 269 15.73 -4.65 15.90
CA ARG A 269 15.37 -5.48 14.75
C ARG A 269 16.52 -5.66 13.75
N GLY A 270 17.71 -5.11 14.03
CA GLY A 270 18.88 -5.16 13.14
C GLY A 270 18.84 -4.16 11.98
N TYR A 271 17.87 -3.24 11.98
CA TYR A 271 17.71 -2.21 10.94
C TYR A 271 18.56 -0.98 11.27
N TYR A 272 19.88 -1.16 11.25
CA TYR A 272 20.82 -0.15 11.75
C TYR A 272 20.82 1.16 10.95
N ARG A 273 20.53 1.12 9.65
CA ARG A 273 20.46 2.34 8.82
C ARG A 273 19.22 3.18 9.19
N GLU A 274 18.09 2.51 9.33
CA GLU A 274 16.81 3.10 9.72
C GLU A 274 16.87 3.64 11.14
N ALA A 275 17.46 2.87 12.06
CA ALA A 275 17.68 3.27 13.43
C ALA A 275 18.55 4.54 13.54
N LEU A 276 19.64 4.59 12.77
CA LEU A 276 20.55 5.74 12.75
C LEU A 276 19.84 7.01 12.30
N MET A 277 18.95 6.91 11.31
CA MET A 277 18.19 8.06 10.85
C MET A 277 17.14 8.52 11.86
N MET A 278 16.41 7.60 12.50
CA MET A 278 15.46 7.99 13.55
C MET A 278 16.18 8.68 14.72
N TYR A 279 17.35 8.20 15.14
CA TYR A 279 18.12 8.91 16.18
C TYR A 279 18.63 10.28 15.72
N ARG A 280 19.00 10.45 14.45
CA ARG A 280 19.36 11.76 13.90
C ARG A 280 18.20 12.74 13.91
N GLU A 281 16.99 12.26 13.59
CA GLU A 281 15.77 13.07 13.71
C GLU A 281 15.51 13.48 15.16
N ALA A 282 15.70 12.57 16.12
CA ALA A 282 15.56 12.90 17.54
C ALA A 282 16.60 13.94 18.01
N LEU A 283 17.83 13.89 17.49
CA LEU A 283 18.89 14.86 17.78
C LEU A 283 18.62 16.27 17.20
N LEU A 284 17.64 16.44 16.32
CA LEU A 284 17.23 17.79 15.90
C LEU A 284 16.53 18.53 17.03
N ASP A 285 15.85 17.81 17.93
CA ASP A 285 15.15 18.38 19.08
C ASP A 285 16.13 18.70 20.23
N ASP A 286 17.10 17.80 20.49
CA ASP A 286 18.21 18.03 21.43
C ASP A 286 19.55 17.54 20.85
N PRO A 287 20.36 18.42 20.25
CA PRO A 287 21.65 18.06 19.66
C PRO A 287 22.69 17.55 20.66
N PHE A 288 22.50 17.81 21.97
CA PHE A 288 23.48 17.50 23.02
C PHE A 288 23.08 16.28 23.86
N ASP A 289 22.01 15.56 23.50
CA ASP A 289 21.61 14.34 24.18
C ASP A 289 22.70 13.26 24.07
N ALA A 290 23.38 13.02 25.20
CA ALA A 290 24.50 12.07 25.27
C ALA A 290 24.09 10.61 25.01
N VAL A 291 22.84 10.24 25.30
CA VAL A 291 22.32 8.89 25.05
C VAL A 291 22.09 8.69 23.56
N LEU A 292 21.45 9.66 22.91
CA LEU A 292 21.23 9.63 21.45
C LEU A 292 22.55 9.64 20.69
N GLN A 293 23.51 10.50 21.07
CA GLN A 293 24.85 10.52 20.49
C GLN A 293 25.55 9.16 20.63
N ARG A 294 25.49 8.54 21.82
CA ARG A 294 26.07 7.20 22.05
C ARG A 294 25.41 6.15 21.17
N ASN A 295 24.08 6.16 21.05
CA ASN A 295 23.34 5.23 20.19
C ASN A 295 23.72 5.40 18.72
N VAL A 296 23.88 6.64 18.25
CA VAL A 296 24.39 6.94 16.90
C VAL A 296 25.80 6.36 16.70
N SER A 297 26.73 6.61 17.63
CA SER A 297 28.10 6.05 17.54
C SER A 297 28.09 4.53 17.51
N PHE A 298 27.29 3.88 18.36
CA PHE A 298 27.12 2.42 18.37
C PHE A 298 26.65 1.89 17.02
N LEU A 299 25.59 2.50 16.45
CA LEU A 299 25.05 2.10 15.16
C LEU A 299 26.04 2.30 14.01
N VAL A 300 26.81 3.38 14.03
CA VAL A 300 27.86 3.63 13.03
C VAL A 300 28.92 2.53 13.08
N MET A 301 29.36 2.10 14.27
CA MET A 301 30.29 0.98 14.40
C MET A 301 29.70 -0.33 13.86
N GLN A 302 28.44 -0.63 14.18
CA GLN A 302 27.73 -1.80 13.64
C GLN A 302 27.65 -1.75 12.11
N LEU A 303 27.36 -0.59 11.52
CA LEU A 303 27.31 -0.43 10.07
C LEU A 303 28.68 -0.56 9.38
N ILE A 304 29.78 -0.25 10.08
CA ILE A 304 31.14 -0.45 9.58
C ILE A 304 31.52 -1.94 9.63
N GLN A 305 31.19 -2.62 10.72
CA GLN A 305 31.51 -4.05 10.92
C GLN A 305 30.75 -4.99 9.98
N ASN A 306 29.58 -4.57 9.50
CA ASN A 306 28.72 -5.35 8.59
C ASN A 306 28.90 -4.98 7.10
N ARG A 307 29.98 -4.28 6.73
CA ARG A 307 30.39 -4.04 5.33
C ARG A 307 31.45 -5.04 4.92
#